data_AF-A0A084A1A4-F1
#
_entry.id   AF-A0A084A1A4-F1
#
_cell.length_a   1.000
_cell.length_b   1.000
_cell.length_c   1.000
_cell.angle_alpha   90.00
_cell.angle_beta   90.00
_cell.angle_gamma   90.00
#
_symmetry.space_group_name_H-M   'P 1'
#
loop_
_entity.id
_entity.type
_entity.pdbx_description
1 polymer ?
#
loop_
_entity_poly.entity_id
_entity_poly.type
_entity_poly.pdbx_seq_one_letter_code
_entity_poly.pdbx_strand_id
1 'polypeptide(L)'
;MKKVITVCPYCASGCKINLVVDNGRIIKAEGANGVTNQGELCLKGYYGWDFVHDTKILTPRLKTPMIRRQRGGKLESVSWEEAIEFASSRLLAIKEKYGPDAIMTTGSSRGPGNEANYIMQKFARATVGTNNIDCCARV
;
A
#
# COMPACT_ATOMS: atom_id res chain seq x y z
N MET A 1 -7.38 -26.24 5.73
CA MET A 1 -8.20 -25.23 5.03
C MET A 1 -9.01 -24.35 6.01
N LYS A 2 -8.88 -23.03 5.91
CA LYS A 2 -9.65 -22.03 6.68
C LYS A 2 -10.16 -20.90 5.78
N LYS A 3 -11.21 -20.20 6.18
CA LYS A 3 -11.72 -18.99 5.50
C LYS A 3 -11.30 -17.75 6.29
N VAL A 4 -10.79 -16.74 5.60
CA VAL A 4 -10.42 -15.45 6.18
C VAL A 4 -11.26 -14.38 5.51
N ILE A 5 -12.03 -13.64 6.31
CA ILE A 5 -12.89 -12.57 5.80
C ILE A 5 -12.05 -11.32 5.50
N THR A 6 -12.31 -10.69 4.36
CA THR A 6 -11.69 -9.42 3.96
C THR A 6 -12.66 -8.58 3.13
N VAL A 7 -12.22 -7.39 2.71
CA VAL A 7 -12.93 -6.50 1.78
C VAL A 7 -12.19 -6.45 0.46
N CYS A 8 -12.94 -6.43 -0.65
CA CYS A 8 -12.40 -6.37 -2.01
C CYS A 8 -11.51 -5.12 -2.23
N PRO A 9 -10.28 -5.25 -2.76
CA PRO A 9 -9.31 -4.14 -2.90
C PRO A 9 -9.46 -3.34 -4.21
N TYR A 10 -10.60 -3.48 -4.90
CA TYR A 10 -10.82 -2.94 -6.25
C TYR A 10 -11.63 -1.64 -6.25
N CYS A 11 -12.95 -1.71 -6.38
CA CYS A 11 -13.85 -0.55 -6.40
C CYS A 11 -14.49 -0.30 -5.03
N ALA A 12 -15.17 0.84 -4.90
CA ALA A 12 -15.78 1.28 -3.63
C ALA A 12 -17.06 0.51 -3.23
N SER A 13 -17.50 -0.49 -4.01
CA SER A 13 -18.69 -1.30 -3.66
C SER A 13 -18.54 -2.03 -2.31
N GLY A 14 -17.31 -2.22 -1.81
CA GLY A 14 -17.09 -2.72 -0.45
C GLY A 14 -17.46 -4.19 -0.23
N CYS A 15 -17.47 -5.00 -1.30
CA CYS A 15 -17.86 -6.41 -1.24
C CYS A 15 -17.02 -7.18 -0.21
N LYS A 16 -17.67 -7.98 0.64
CA LYS A 16 -17.00 -8.91 1.56
C LYS A 16 -16.60 -10.19 0.83
N ILE A 17 -15.38 -10.65 1.07
CA ILE A 17 -14.79 -11.84 0.45
C ILE A 17 -14.35 -12.79 1.56
N ASN A 18 -14.63 -14.09 1.39
CA ASN A 18 -13.94 -15.16 2.09
C ASN A 18 -12.77 -15.62 1.23
N LEU A 19 -11.54 -15.30 1.66
CA LEU A 19 -10.35 -15.91 1.08
C LEU A 19 -10.17 -17.29 1.70
N VAL A 20 -10.18 -18.32 0.87
CA VAL A 20 -9.93 -19.70 1.31
C VAL A 20 -8.43 -19.92 1.32
N VAL A 21 -7.91 -20.25 2.50
CA VAL A 21 -6.49 -20.41 2.75
C VAL A 21 -6.21 -21.86 3.11
N ASP A 22 -5.23 -22.45 2.43
CA ASP A 22 -4.74 -23.79 2.72
C ASP A 22 -3.20 -23.81 2.68
N ASN A 23 -2.58 -24.47 3.67
CA ASN A 23 -1.13 -24.52 3.83
C ASN A 23 -0.43 -23.15 3.70
N GLY A 24 -1.01 -22.12 4.33
CA GLY A 24 -0.48 -20.75 4.34
C GLY A 24 -0.65 -19.99 3.02
N ARG A 25 -1.36 -20.54 2.03
CA ARG A 25 -1.58 -19.89 0.72
C ARG A 25 -3.07 -19.70 0.45
N ILE A 26 -3.42 -18.58 -0.16
CA ILE A 26 -4.77 -18.36 -0.70
C ILE A 26 -4.92 -19.26 -1.94
N ILE A 27 -5.99 -20.05 -1.97
CA ILE A 27 -6.29 -20.99 -3.06
C ILE A 27 -7.51 -20.59 -3.88
N LYS A 28 -8.46 -19.82 -3.30
CA LYS A 28 -9.59 -19.22 -4.01
C LYS A 28 -10.21 -18.07 -3.21
N ALA A 29 -11.01 -17.25 -3.88
CA ALA A 29 -11.90 -16.28 -3.27
C ALA A 29 -13.36 -16.69 -3.53
N GLU A 30 -14.21 -16.49 -2.54
CA GLU A 30 -15.66 -16.67 -2.67
C GLU A 30 -16.38 -15.50 -1.98
N GLY A 31 -17.58 -15.18 -2.44
CA GLY A 31 -18.35 -14.09 -1.85
C GLY A 31 -18.75 -14.41 -0.41
N ALA A 32 -18.53 -13.47 0.49
CA ALA A 32 -19.07 -13.52 1.84
C ALA A 32 -20.38 -12.71 1.89
N ASN A 33 -21.21 -12.98 2.90
CA ASN A 33 -22.46 -12.26 3.11
C ASN A 33 -22.22 -10.85 3.67
N GLY A 34 -21.71 -9.95 2.82
CA GLY A 34 -21.53 -8.54 3.13
C GLY A 34 -22.78 -7.72 2.84
N VAL A 35 -22.92 -6.57 3.52
CA VAL A 35 -24.08 -5.68 3.39
C VAL A 35 -24.36 -5.28 1.95
N THR A 36 -23.31 -4.99 1.18
CA THR A 36 -23.44 -4.47 -0.19
C THR A 36 -23.48 -5.55 -1.27
N ASN A 37 -22.96 -6.74 -0.99
CA ASN A 37 -22.79 -7.78 -2.01
C ASN A 37 -23.53 -9.09 -1.72
N GLN A 38 -23.95 -9.34 -0.48
CA GLN A 38 -24.84 -10.45 -0.09
C GLN A 38 -24.43 -11.83 -0.63
N GLY A 39 -23.12 -12.10 -0.70
CA GLY A 39 -22.58 -13.36 -1.23
C GLY A 39 -22.12 -13.31 -2.68
N GLU A 40 -22.39 -12.23 -3.41
CA GLU A 40 -22.02 -12.07 -4.83
C GLU A 40 -20.68 -11.36 -5.01
N LEU A 41 -19.95 -11.70 -6.07
CA LEU A 41 -18.72 -11.02 -6.50
C LEU A 41 -18.68 -10.88 -8.02
N CYS A 42 -18.19 -9.73 -8.50
CA CYS A 42 -17.83 -9.61 -9.92
C CYS A 42 -16.49 -10.32 -10.23
N LEU A 43 -16.14 -10.38 -11.52
CA LEU A 43 -14.91 -11.02 -12.02
C LEU A 43 -13.65 -10.61 -11.25
N LYS A 44 -13.49 -9.30 -10.94
CA LYS A 44 -12.33 -8.77 -10.22
C LYS A 44 -12.23 -9.32 -8.79
N GLY A 45 -13.36 -9.39 -8.07
CA GLY A 45 -13.37 -9.91 -6.70
C GLY A 45 -13.13 -11.42 -6.65
N TYR A 46 -13.61 -12.14 -7.66
CA TYR A 46 -13.51 -13.61 -7.71
C TYR A 46 -12.12 -14.11 -8.13
N TYR A 47 -11.49 -13.46 -9.12
CA TYR A 47 -10.21 -13.91 -9.69
C TYR A 47 -9.01 -13.02 -9.35
N GLY A 48 -9.23 -11.77 -8.99
CA GLY A 48 -8.18 -10.75 -8.84
C GLY A 48 -7.42 -10.78 -7.52
N TRP A 49 -7.17 -11.94 -6.93
CA TRP A 49 -6.45 -12.07 -5.65
C TRP A 49 -5.05 -12.66 -5.82
N ASP A 50 -4.77 -13.29 -6.97
CA ASP A 50 -3.55 -14.08 -7.21
C ASP A 50 -2.27 -13.24 -7.31
N PHE A 51 -2.37 -11.93 -7.59
CA PHE A 51 -1.24 -10.99 -7.61
C PHE A 51 -0.43 -10.98 -6.31
N VAL A 52 -1.03 -11.43 -5.20
CA VAL A 52 -0.34 -11.58 -3.91
C VAL A 52 0.81 -12.58 -3.99
N HIS A 53 0.74 -13.53 -4.93
CA HIS A 53 1.69 -14.64 -5.13
C HIS A 53 2.86 -14.32 -6.06
N ASP A 54 3.08 -13.04 -6.42
CA ASP A 54 4.19 -12.62 -7.31
C ASP A 54 4.17 -13.37 -8.66
N THR A 55 3.03 -13.30 -9.36
CA THR A 55 2.82 -14.03 -10.63
C THR A 55 3.78 -13.63 -11.74
N LYS A 56 4.37 -12.42 -11.66
CA LYS A 56 5.28 -11.83 -12.67
C LYS A 56 4.71 -11.76 -14.09
N ILE A 57 3.38 -11.89 -14.25
CA ILE A 57 2.71 -11.76 -15.54
C ILE A 57 2.95 -10.36 -16.13
N LEU A 58 2.92 -9.32 -15.29
CA LEU A 58 3.17 -7.94 -15.70
C LEU A 58 4.41 -7.34 -15.04
N THR A 59 4.50 -7.44 -13.71
CA THR A 59 5.62 -6.88 -12.95
C THR A 59 5.91 -7.77 -11.73
N PRO A 60 7.19 -7.95 -11.36
CA PRO A 60 7.53 -8.58 -10.09
C PRO A 60 7.08 -7.72 -8.91
N ARG A 61 6.73 -8.38 -7.80
CA ARG A 61 6.50 -7.74 -6.51
C ARG A 61 7.82 -7.23 -5.94
N LEU A 62 7.77 -6.07 -5.26
CA LEU A 62 8.90 -5.53 -4.52
C LEU A 62 9.22 -6.46 -3.32
N LYS A 63 10.49 -6.87 -3.20
CA LYS A 63 10.97 -7.81 -2.17
C LYS A 63 12.00 -7.21 -1.22
N THR A 64 12.70 -6.17 -1.66
CA THR A 64 13.76 -5.49 -0.91
C THR A 64 13.58 -3.98 -1.03
N PRO A 65 13.97 -3.22 0.02
CA PRO A 65 14.20 -1.79 -0.12
C PRO A 65 15.27 -1.52 -1.19
N MET A 66 15.19 -0.38 -1.87
CA MET A 66 16.15 -0.02 -2.91
C MET A 66 16.49 1.47 -2.86
N ILE A 67 17.75 1.81 -3.15
CA ILE A 67 18.22 3.20 -3.28
C ILE A 67 18.81 3.38 -4.68
N ARG A 68 18.59 4.56 -5.27
CA ARG A 68 19.30 5.02 -6.48
C ARG A 68 20.23 6.17 -6.07
N ARG A 69 21.53 5.90 -5.95
CA ARG A 69 22.49 6.90 -5.43
C ARG A 69 22.80 8.04 -6.39
N GLN A 70 22.74 7.77 -7.70
CA GLN A 70 23.01 8.77 -8.74
C GLN A 70 21.81 8.86 -9.68
N ARG A 71 21.43 10.10 -10.05
CA ARG A 71 20.39 10.32 -11.06
C ARG A 71 20.82 9.65 -12.38
N GLY A 72 19.94 8.83 -12.94
CA GLY A 72 20.24 8.00 -14.12
C GLY A 72 20.98 6.68 -13.84
N GLY A 73 21.46 6.45 -12.60
CA GLY A 73 22.05 5.18 -12.18
C GLY A 73 21.01 4.09 -11.95
N LYS A 74 21.42 2.90 -11.48
CA LYS A 74 20.51 1.77 -11.20
C LYS A 74 19.85 1.88 -9.81
N LEU A 75 18.71 1.22 -9.63
CA LEU A 75 18.17 0.92 -8.29
C LEU A 75 18.91 -0.30 -7.75
N GLU A 76 19.46 -0.18 -6.55
CA GLU A 76 20.23 -1.22 -5.89
C GLU A 76 19.52 -1.64 -4.60
N SER A 77 19.45 -2.95 -4.35
CA SER A 77 18.88 -3.49 -3.13
C SER A 77 19.74 -3.12 -1.93
N VAL A 78 19.09 -2.66 -0.86
CA VAL A 78 19.72 -2.25 0.40
C VAL A 78 18.96 -2.84 1.59
N SER A 79 19.53 -2.75 2.79
CA SER A 79 18.84 -3.18 4.01
C SER A 79 17.72 -2.19 4.41
N TRP A 80 16.86 -2.61 5.33
CA TRP A 80 15.82 -1.72 5.88
C TRP A 80 16.43 -0.56 6.67
N GLU A 81 17.46 -0.84 7.46
CA GLU A 81 18.18 0.15 8.27
C GLU A 81 18.76 1.23 7.36
N GLU A 82 19.43 0.84 6.28
CA GLU A 82 20.01 1.78 5.32
C GLU A 82 18.92 2.60 4.62
N ALA A 83 17.83 1.96 4.17
CA ALA A 83 16.74 2.66 3.48
C ALA A 83 16.04 3.69 4.38
N ILE A 84 15.78 3.32 5.63
CA ILE A 84 15.11 4.20 6.61
C ILE A 84 16.03 5.37 6.98
N GLU A 85 17.32 5.10 7.27
CA GLU A 85 18.31 6.14 7.60
C GLU A 85 18.55 7.10 6.43
N PHE A 86 18.61 6.57 5.20
CA PHE A 86 18.73 7.40 4.01
C PHE A 86 17.51 8.31 3.82
N ALA A 87 16.30 7.77 3.99
CA ALA A 87 15.07 8.55 3.85
C ALA A 87 14.93 9.60 4.95
N SER A 88 15.14 9.24 6.22
CA SER A 88 15.01 10.13 7.37
C SER A 88 16.04 11.28 7.29
N SER A 89 17.31 10.98 7.03
CA SER A 89 18.38 11.99 6.92
C SER A 89 18.13 12.98 5.79
N ARG A 90 17.63 12.51 4.64
CA ARG A 90 17.29 13.39 3.51
C ARG A 90 16.08 14.26 3.79
N LEU A 91 15.02 13.72 4.41
CA LEU A 91 13.84 14.49 4.79
C LEU A 91 14.18 15.55 5.84
N LEU A 92 15.00 15.22 6.85
CA LEU A 92 15.49 16.17 7.85
C LEU A 92 16.30 17.29 7.21
N ALA A 93 17.29 16.96 6.37
CA ALA A 93 18.11 17.96 5.70
C ALA A 93 17.29 18.90 4.79
N ILE A 94 16.27 18.38 4.09
CA ILE A 94 15.35 19.20 3.27
C ILE A 94 14.51 20.11 4.18
N LYS A 95 13.95 19.57 5.26
CA LYS A 95 13.15 20.34 6.22
C LYS A 95 13.95 21.47 6.86
N GLU A 96 15.19 21.21 7.30
CA GLU A 96 16.06 22.22 7.92
C GLU A 96 16.46 23.31 6.92
N LYS A 97 16.73 22.94 5.67
CA LYS A 97 17.21 23.88 4.65
C LYS A 97 16.10 24.72 4.00
N TYR A 98 14.92 24.14 3.78
CA TYR A 98 13.86 24.75 2.97
C TYR A 98 12.51 24.88 3.70
N GLY A 99 12.44 24.46 4.97
CA GLY A 99 11.21 24.44 5.74
C GLY A 99 10.38 23.16 5.50
N PRO A 100 9.39 22.89 6.38
CA PRO A 100 8.60 21.66 6.33
C PRO A 100 7.71 21.57 5.08
N ASP A 101 7.22 22.70 4.56
CA ASP A 101 6.36 22.76 3.38
C ASP A 101 7.09 22.49 2.06
N ALA A 102 8.41 22.29 2.09
CA ALA A 102 9.16 21.78 0.93
C ALA A 102 8.98 20.26 0.70
N ILE A 103 8.32 19.56 1.64
CA ILE A 103 8.07 18.12 1.58
C ILE A 103 6.59 17.87 1.27
N MET A 104 6.32 17.00 0.31
CA MET A 104 4.98 16.51 -0.02
C MET A 104 4.86 15.03 0.32
N THR A 105 3.75 14.65 0.95
CA THR A 105 3.42 13.26 1.25
C THR A 105 2.11 12.86 0.57
N THR A 106 1.87 11.57 0.39
CA THR A 106 0.62 11.08 -0.21
C THR A 106 0.01 9.95 0.62
N GLY A 107 -1.31 10.00 0.79
CA GLY A 107 -2.10 8.83 1.16
C GLY A 107 -2.26 7.83 0.01
N SER A 108 -2.98 6.75 0.26
CA SER A 108 -3.30 5.72 -0.74
C SER A 108 -4.71 5.16 -0.53
N SER A 109 -5.56 5.30 -1.55
CA SER A 109 -6.96 4.85 -1.54
C SER A 109 -7.13 3.37 -1.91
N ARG A 110 -6.09 2.55 -1.72
CA ARG A 110 -6.06 1.13 -2.12
C ARG A 110 -5.95 0.22 -0.90
N GLY A 111 -5.22 -0.89 -1.02
CA GLY A 111 -5.06 -1.90 0.02
C GLY A 111 -4.43 -1.48 1.37
N PRO A 112 -3.75 -0.32 1.56
CA PRO A 112 -3.17 0.01 2.86
C PRO A 112 -4.17 0.24 4.01
N GLY A 113 -5.43 0.53 3.70
CA GLY A 113 -6.46 0.79 4.72
C GLY A 113 -6.46 2.22 5.26
N ASN A 114 -7.43 2.52 6.13
CA ASN A 114 -7.64 3.86 6.67
C ASN A 114 -6.56 4.23 7.68
N GLU A 115 -6.11 3.25 8.45
CA GLU A 115 -5.13 3.39 9.52
C GLU A 115 -3.78 3.84 8.97
N ALA A 116 -3.33 3.28 7.83
CA ALA A 116 -2.10 3.70 7.17
C ALA A 116 -2.18 5.16 6.69
N ASN A 117 -3.34 5.58 6.16
CA ASN A 117 -3.57 6.97 5.77
C ASN A 117 -3.56 7.91 6.98
N TYR A 118 -4.16 7.48 8.10
CA TYR A 118 -4.11 8.23 9.35
C TYR A 118 -2.68 8.38 9.88
N ILE A 119 -1.86 7.32 9.79
CA ILE A 119 -0.45 7.37 10.18
C ILE A 119 0.32 8.33 9.27
N MET A 120 0.09 8.29 7.95
CA MET A 120 0.77 9.18 6.99
C MET A 120 0.44 10.66 7.26
N GLN A 121 -0.84 11.01 7.47
CA GLN A 121 -1.19 12.40 7.78
C GLN A 121 -0.62 12.86 9.13
N LYS A 122 -0.54 11.94 10.11
CA LYS A 122 0.06 12.24 11.41
C LYS A 122 1.56 12.48 11.26
N PHE A 123 2.25 11.68 10.46
CA PHE A 123 3.67 11.90 10.15
C PHE A 123 3.88 13.26 9.48
N ALA A 124 3.08 13.61 8.46
CA ALA A 124 3.19 14.91 7.78
C ALA A 124 3.01 16.08 8.76
N ARG A 125 1.97 16.04 9.60
CA ARG A 125 1.62 17.16 10.47
C ARG A 125 2.45 17.23 11.76
N ALA A 126 2.62 16.10 12.45
CA ALA A 126 3.25 16.07 13.77
C ALA A 126 4.77 15.86 13.71
N THR A 127 5.29 15.19 12.69
CA THR A 127 6.74 14.90 12.57
C THR A 127 7.39 15.86 11.58
N VAL A 128 6.86 15.97 10.37
CA VAL A 128 7.41 16.89 9.37
C VAL A 128 7.03 18.33 9.71
N GLY A 129 5.79 18.59 10.13
CA GLY A 129 5.31 19.94 10.46
C GLY A 129 4.63 20.64 9.28
N THR A 130 4.04 19.87 8.36
CA THR A 130 3.39 20.37 7.15
C THR A 130 1.98 19.80 6.99
N ASN A 131 1.11 20.53 6.29
CA ASN A 131 -0.19 20.06 5.83
C ASN A 131 -0.15 19.48 4.41
N ASN A 132 1.04 19.39 3.80
CA ASN A 132 1.27 18.82 2.47
C ASN A 132 1.07 17.30 2.48
N ILE A 133 -0.19 16.90 2.51
CA ILE A 133 -0.64 15.54 2.30
C ILE A 133 -1.90 15.52 1.45
N ASP A 134 -1.91 14.63 0.47
CA ASP A 134 -3.03 14.49 -0.45
C ASP A 134 -3.17 13.03 -0.94
N CYS A 135 -4.22 12.71 -1.68
CA CYS A 135 -4.37 11.39 -2.32
C CYS A 135 -4.78 11.53 -3.79
N CYS A 136 -4.67 10.45 -4.55
CA CYS A 136 -4.92 10.49 -6.00
C CYS A 136 -6.39 10.78 -6.37
N ALA A 137 -7.34 10.39 -5.51
CA ALA A 137 -8.78 10.57 -5.74
C ALA A 137 -9.28 11.75 -4.92
N ARG A 138 -9.26 12.95 -5.52
CA ARG A 138 -9.79 14.19 -4.95
C ARG A 138 -11.12 14.50 -5.63
N VAL A 139 -12.19 13.92 -5.08
CA VAL A 139 -13.58 14.22 -5.47
C VAL A 139 -14.30 14.86 -4.30
#